data_AF-A0A7K3Z555-F1
#
_entry.id   AF-A0A7K3Z555-F1
#
_cell.length_a   1.000
_cell.length_b   1.000
_cell.length_c   1.000
_cell.angle_alpha   90.00
_cell.angle_beta   90.00
_cell.angle_gamma   90.00
#
_symmetry.space_group_name_H-M   'P 1'
#
loop_
_entity.id
_entity.type
_entity.pdbx_description
1 polymer ?
#
loop_
_entity_poly.entity_id
_entity_poly.type
_entity_poly.pdbx_seq_one_letter_code
_entity_poly.pdbx_strand_id
1 'polypeptide(L)'
;MSEYIWRKPIISIFRERTVNREIDPFVVIRAKQLKLVLGVNQKYSGTIDDFFTLMGDADYLTSPEGKVDHYVMCWFDDAEPDMSKDFRRLRGVTFNGAVSFNEDEKTGKRTYNATFKAEHAKIT
;
A
#
# COMPACT_ATOMS: atom_id res chain seq x y z
N MET A 1 -14.76 8.28 -13.96
CA MET A 1 -13.62 7.70 -13.21
C MET A 1 -13.86 8.02 -11.75
N SER A 2 -13.84 7.01 -10.88
CA SER A 2 -13.99 7.21 -9.45
C SER A 2 -12.62 7.30 -8.81
N GLU A 3 -12.44 8.31 -7.97
CA GLU A 3 -11.21 8.57 -7.23
C GLU A 3 -11.50 8.50 -5.73
N TYR A 4 -10.62 7.83 -4.99
CA TYR A 4 -10.69 7.67 -3.55
C TYR A 4 -9.38 8.14 -2.93
N ILE A 5 -9.47 8.93 -1.86
CA ILE A 5 -8.32 9.53 -1.18
C ILE A 5 -8.45 9.30 0.32
N TRP A 6 -7.47 8.63 0.90
CA TRP A 6 -7.32 8.50 2.34
C TRP A 6 -6.14 9.34 2.80
N ARG A 7 -6.38 10.21 3.78
CA ARG A 7 -5.34 11.07 4.37
C ARG A 7 -4.77 10.42 5.60
N LYS A 8 -3.44 10.37 5.65
CA LYS A 8 -2.67 9.77 6.73
C LYS A 8 -3.11 8.33 7.07
N PRO A 9 -3.25 7.38 6.14
CA PRO A 9 -3.63 6.02 6.50
C PRO A 9 -2.46 5.25 7.14
N ILE A 10 -2.77 4.31 8.05
CA ILE A 10 -1.87 3.20 8.40
C ILE A 10 -2.22 2.04 7.47
N ILE A 11 -1.24 1.55 6.74
CA ILE A 11 -1.43 0.49 5.75
C ILE A 11 -0.58 -0.71 6.16
N SER A 12 -1.24 -1.86 6.32
CA SER A 12 -0.59 -3.15 6.51
C SER A 12 -0.44 -3.83 5.15
N ILE A 13 0.80 -4.22 4.82
CA ILE A 13 1.15 -4.84 3.54
C ILE A 13 1.62 -6.28 3.82
N PHE A 14 1.00 -7.23 3.13
CA PHE A 14 1.27 -8.66 3.22
C PHE A 14 1.77 -9.15 1.87
N ARG A 15 2.68 -10.13 1.84
CA ARG A 15 3.01 -10.82 0.60
C ARG A 15 1.86 -11.77 0.26
N GLU A 16 1.35 -11.66 -0.96
CA GLU A 16 0.25 -12.51 -1.42
C GLU A 16 0.79 -13.86 -1.88
N ARG A 17 0.78 -14.83 -0.97
CA ARG A 17 1.22 -16.21 -1.23
C ARG A 17 0.04 -17.16 -1.40
N THR A 18 0.09 -17.98 -2.44
CA THR A 18 -0.89 -19.05 -2.69
C THR A 18 -0.60 -20.29 -1.84
N VAL A 19 0.67 -20.57 -1.57
CA VAL A 19 1.16 -21.67 -0.71
C VAL A 19 1.79 -21.04 0.53
N ASN A 20 1.40 -21.51 1.73
CA ASN A 20 1.79 -20.94 3.03
C ASN A 20 1.43 -19.46 3.17
N ARG A 21 0.14 -19.18 3.37
CA ARG A 21 -0.39 -17.82 3.54
C ARG A 21 0.30 -17.13 4.72
N GLU A 22 0.88 -15.97 4.47
CA GLU A 22 1.39 -15.10 5.52
C GLU A 22 0.20 -14.51 6.28
N ILE A 23 0.18 -14.71 7.60
CA ILE A 23 -0.86 -14.19 8.51
C ILE A 23 -0.45 -12.81 9.03
N ASP A 24 0.85 -12.57 9.15
CA ASP A 24 1.41 -11.33 9.66
C ASP A 24 1.79 -10.38 8.51
N PRO A 25 1.64 -9.06 8.71
CA PRO A 25 2.08 -8.09 7.72
C PRO A 25 3.60 -8.14 7.59
N PHE A 26 4.07 -8.19 6.34
CA PHE A 26 5.49 -8.07 6.02
C PHE A 26 6.01 -6.66 6.37
N VAL A 27 5.20 -5.63 6.13
CA VAL A 27 5.52 -4.25 6.49
C VAL A 27 4.24 -3.48 6.84
N VAL A 28 4.33 -2.61 7.84
CA VAL A 28 3.27 -1.67 8.23
C VAL A 28 3.81 -0.27 8.04
N ILE A 29 3.10 0.56 7.28
CA ILE A 29 3.53 1.90 6.93
C ILE A 29 2.53 2.95 7.38
N ARG A 30 3.03 4.14 7.72
CA ARG A 30 2.24 5.36 7.82
C ARG A 30 2.52 6.20 6.59
N ALA A 31 1.49 6.44 5.77
CA ALA A 31 1.60 7.31 4.60
C ALA A 31 1.06 8.70 4.93
N LYS A 32 1.44 9.71 4.15
CA LYS A 32 0.73 11.01 4.15
C LYS A 32 -0.59 10.89 3.40
N GLN A 33 -0.61 10.12 2.32
CA GLN A 33 -1.78 9.94 1.48
C GLN A 33 -1.76 8.57 0.77
N LEU A 34 -2.94 7.97 0.66
CA LEU A 34 -3.20 6.88 -0.28
C LEU A 34 -4.26 7.37 -1.26
N LYS A 35 -3.94 7.31 -2.56
CA LYS A 35 -4.85 7.64 -3.63
C LYS A 35 -5.13 6.40 -4.47
N LEU A 36 -6.40 6.18 -4.79
CA LEU A 36 -6.85 5.05 -5.61
C LEU A 36 -7.78 5.55 -6.71
N VAL A 37 -7.55 5.11 -7.93
CA VAL A 37 -8.32 5.46 -9.13
C VAL A 37 -8.83 4.18 -9.78
N LEU A 38 -10.15 4.13 -10.02
CA LEU A 38 -10.78 3.06 -10.79
C LEU A 38 -10.67 3.37 -12.30
N GLY A 39 -9.90 2.54 -13.00
CA GLY A 39 -9.73 2.60 -14.45
C GLY A 39 -10.92 2.01 -15.23
N VAL A 40 -10.93 2.27 -16.54
CA VAL A 40 -12.00 1.81 -17.47
C VAL A 40 -12.08 0.28 -17.56
N ASN A 41 -10.96 -0.42 -17.34
CA ASN A 41 -10.86 -1.88 -17.36
C ASN A 41 -11.24 -2.54 -16.02
N GLN A 42 -11.89 -1.82 -15.11
CA GLN A 42 -12.20 -2.25 -13.74
C GLN A 42 -10.97 -2.59 -12.87
N LYS A 43 -9.75 -2.32 -13.34
CA LYS A 43 -8.55 -2.42 -12.52
C LYS A 43 -8.30 -1.13 -11.77
N TYR A 44 -7.74 -1.26 -10.58
CA TYR A 44 -7.38 -0.12 -9.77
C TYR A 44 -5.91 0.23 -9.96
N SER A 45 -5.61 1.52 -9.93
CA SER A 45 -4.24 2.04 -9.84
C SER A 45 -4.19 3.09 -8.75
N GLY A 46 -3.02 3.30 -8.17
CA GLY A 46 -2.91 4.23 -7.06
C GLY A 46 -1.51 4.67 -6.74
N THR A 47 -1.42 5.61 -5.81
CA THR A 47 -0.17 6.11 -5.26
C THR A 47 -0.19 6.07 -3.74
N ILE A 48 0.98 5.82 -3.15
CA ILE A 48 1.24 5.98 -1.72
C ILE A 48 2.29 7.07 -1.62
N ASP A 49 1.90 8.20 -1.05
CA ASP A 49 2.73 9.39 -1.02
C ASP A 49 3.31 9.59 0.39
N ASP A 50 4.60 9.94 0.45
CA ASP A 50 5.37 10.26 1.64
C ASP A 50 5.12 9.27 2.81
N PHE A 51 5.48 8.00 2.63
CA PHE A 51 5.32 6.99 3.69
C PHE A 51 6.63 6.62 4.38
N PHE A 52 6.51 6.21 5.63
CA PHE A 52 7.61 5.62 6.40
C PHE A 52 7.13 4.35 7.11
N THR A 53 8.08 3.49 7.43
CA THR A 53 7.83 2.21 8.06
C THR A 53 7.59 2.37 9.56
N LEU A 54 6.49 1.80 10.06
CA LEU A 54 6.21 1.62 11.48
C LEU A 54 6.75 0.28 11.99
N MET A 55 6.69 -0.75 11.14
CA MET A 55 7.17 -2.11 11.43
C MET A 55 7.55 -2.81 10.13
N GLY A 56 8.56 -3.69 10.17
CA GLY A 56 9.02 -4.46 9.02
C GLY A 56 10.06 -3.71 8.18
N ASP A 57 10.25 -4.16 6.94
CA ASP A 57 11.28 -3.62 6.04
C ASP A 57 10.68 -3.17 4.70
N ALA A 58 10.61 -1.86 4.47
CA ALA A 58 10.12 -1.33 3.20
C ALA A 58 11.15 -1.45 2.06
N ASP A 59 12.43 -1.68 2.36
CA ASP A 59 13.48 -1.79 1.33
C ASP A 59 13.27 -3.03 0.46
N TYR A 60 12.61 -4.08 0.96
CA TYR A 60 12.22 -5.23 0.15
C TYR A 60 11.35 -4.83 -1.04
N LEU A 61 10.47 -3.83 -0.89
CA LEU A 61 9.63 -3.33 -2.00
C LEU A 61 10.48 -2.71 -3.13
N THR A 62 11.72 -2.34 -2.84
CA THR A 62 12.69 -1.80 -3.79
C THR A 62 13.59 -2.89 -4.40
N SER A 63 13.61 -4.09 -3.82
CA SER A 63 14.47 -5.20 -4.26
C SER A 63 13.99 -5.79 -5.60
N PRO A 64 14.86 -6.49 -6.35
CA PRO A 64 14.46 -7.19 -7.57
C PRO A 64 13.30 -8.17 -7.34
N GLU A 65 13.30 -8.87 -6.20
CA GLU A 65 12.26 -9.83 -5.83
C GLU A 65 10.95 -9.13 -5.49
N GLY A 66 10.99 -8.06 -4.67
CA GLY A 66 9.77 -7.34 -4.29
C GLY A 66 9.07 -6.64 -5.46
N LYS A 67 9.83 -6.17 -6.46
CA LYS A 67 9.27 -5.53 -7.67
C LYS A 67 8.37 -6.43 -8.49
N VAL A 68 8.62 -7.74 -8.48
CA VAL A 68 7.83 -8.72 -9.25
C VAL A 68 6.83 -9.46 -8.37
N ASP A 69 6.78 -9.13 -7.09
CA ASP A 69 5.91 -9.77 -6.13
C ASP A 69 4.49 -9.21 -6.15
N HIS A 70 3.57 -9.95 -5.55
CA HIS A 70 2.18 -9.55 -5.37
C HIS A 70 1.90 -9.32 -3.90
N TYR A 71 1.09 -8.31 -3.61
CA TYR A 71 0.79 -7.91 -2.24
C TYR A 71 -0.70 -7.78 -1.99
N VAL A 72 -1.06 -7.91 -0.72
CA VAL A 72 -2.34 -7.48 -0.16
C VAL A 72 -2.09 -6.23 0.67
N MET A 73 -2.87 -5.18 0.45
CA MET A 73 -2.84 -3.97 1.28
C MET A 73 -4.15 -3.83 2.02
N CYS A 74 -4.07 -3.60 3.33
CA CYS A 74 -5.23 -3.41 4.20
C CYS A 74 -5.08 -2.11 5.00
N TRP A 75 -6.16 -1.36 5.15
CA TRP A 75 -6.21 -0.20 6.04
C TRP A 75 -7.64 0.03 6.52
N PHE A 76 -7.79 0.83 7.57
CA PHE A 76 -9.07 1.30 8.07
C PHE A 76 -9.29 2.75 7.65
N ASP A 77 -10.53 3.08 7.34
CA ASP A 77 -10.95 4.43 6.97
C ASP A 77 -11.47 5.17 8.20
N ASP A 78 -10.60 5.94 8.85
CA ASP A 78 -10.93 6.68 10.08
C ASP A 78 -12.11 7.67 9.91
N ALA A 79 -12.50 7.99 8.67
CA ALA A 79 -13.65 8.85 8.38
C ALA A 79 -14.99 8.07 8.33
N GLU A 80 -14.97 6.74 8.29
CA GLU A 80 -16.16 5.89 8.33
C GLU A 80 -16.54 5.59 9.78
N PRO A 81 -17.67 6.11 10.30
CA PRO A 81 -18.07 5.88 11.69
C PRO A 81 -18.55 4.44 11.96
N ASP A 82 -18.98 3.70 10.92
CA ASP A 82 -19.38 2.32 11.07
C ASP A 82 -18.17 1.38 10.98
N MET A 83 -17.68 0.92 12.14
CA MET A 83 -16.54 -0.01 12.26
C MET A 83 -16.76 -1.37 11.56
N SER A 84 -17.99 -1.70 11.15
CA SER A 84 -18.23 -2.89 10.32
C SER A 84 -17.91 -2.66 8.84
N LYS A 85 -17.81 -1.39 8.44
CA LYS A 85 -17.63 -0.91 7.07
C LYS A 85 -16.35 -0.12 6.86
N ASP A 86 -15.57 0.21 7.88
CA ASP A 86 -14.34 1.01 7.78
C ASP A 86 -13.16 0.25 7.14
N PHE A 87 -13.20 -1.08 7.09
CA PHE A 87 -12.13 -1.90 6.56
C PHE A 87 -12.02 -1.84 5.03
N ARG A 88 -10.82 -1.54 4.55
CA ARG A 88 -10.46 -1.46 3.13
C ARG A 88 -9.39 -2.50 2.80
N ARG A 89 -9.46 -3.09 1.61
CA ARG A 89 -8.49 -4.08 1.15
C ARG A 89 -8.26 -4.04 -0.35
N LEU A 90 -7.00 -4.12 -0.76
CA LEU A 90 -6.56 -4.36 -2.13
C LEU A 90 -5.85 -5.71 -2.22
N ARG A 91 -6.05 -6.44 -3.33
CA ARG A 91 -5.37 -7.70 -3.65
C ARG A 91 -4.78 -7.67 -5.06
N GLY A 92 -3.80 -8.53 -5.30
CA GLY A 92 -3.01 -8.55 -6.53
C GLY A 92 -2.25 -7.24 -6.72
N VAL A 93 -1.82 -6.62 -5.61
CA VAL A 93 -1.12 -5.34 -5.68
C VAL A 93 0.27 -5.57 -6.26
N THR A 94 0.62 -4.82 -7.30
CA THR A 94 1.96 -4.80 -7.88
C THR A 94 2.45 -3.36 -7.96
N PHE A 95 3.68 -3.12 -7.53
CA PHE A 95 4.30 -1.79 -7.62
C PHE A 95 4.85 -1.58 -9.04
N ASN A 96 4.26 -0.65 -9.80
CA ASN A 96 4.60 -0.42 -11.22
C ASN A 96 5.87 0.43 -11.36
N GLY A 97 7.00 -0.08 -10.87
CA GLY A 97 8.28 0.63 -10.86
C GLY A 97 9.01 0.45 -9.52
N ALA A 98 10.17 1.09 -9.39
CA ALA A 98 10.85 1.12 -8.11
C ALA A 98 10.06 2.01 -7.14
N VAL A 99 9.69 1.46 -5.99
CA VAL A 99 9.43 2.29 -4.81
C VAL A 99 10.67 3.18 -4.65
N SER A 100 10.46 4.50 -4.65
CA SER A 100 11.53 5.49 -4.52
C SER A 100 11.57 5.99 -3.09
N PHE A 101 12.72 6.47 -2.63
CA PHE A 101 12.83 7.11 -1.34
C PHE A 101 13.74 8.33 -1.39
N ASN A 102 13.46 9.27 -0.51
CA ASN A 102 14.37 10.33 -0.13
C ASN A 102 14.88 10.04 1.27
N GLU A 103 16.18 10.16 1.48
CA GLU A 103 16.81 10.03 2.79
C GLU A 103 17.14 11.42 3.32
N ASP A 104 16.67 11.73 4.52
CA ASP A 104 17.02 12.98 5.19
C ASP A 104 18.47 12.90 5.69
N GLU A 105 19.33 13.75 5.14
CA GLU A 105 20.78 13.73 5.40
C GLU A 105 21.16 13.91 6.88
N LYS A 106 20.30 14.56 7.67
CA LYS A 106 20.58 14.84 9.09
C LYS A 106 20.17 13.70 10.01
N THR A 107 19.09 13.01 9.67
CA THR A 107 18.45 12.01 10.52
C THR A 107 18.61 10.59 10.00
N GLY A 108 19.06 10.42 8.75
CA GLY A 108 19.09 9.13 8.05
C GLY A 108 17.70 8.55 7.78
N LYS A 109 16.63 9.33 8.00
CA LYS A 109 15.25 8.84 7.87
C LYS A 109 14.86 8.78 6.40
N ARG A 110 14.38 7.61 5.97
CA ARG A 110 13.85 7.42 4.63
C ARG A 110 12.35 7.68 4.58
N THR A 111 11.95 8.42 3.56
CA THR A 111 10.54 8.65 3.20
C THR A 111 10.33 8.15 1.79
N TYR A 112 9.39 7.21 1.64
CA TYR A 112 9.17 6.47 0.42
C TYR A 112 7.94 6.97 -0.36
N ASN A 113 7.96 6.74 -1.67
CA ASN A 113 6.85 7.00 -2.58
C ASN A 113 6.66 5.81 -3.52
N ALA A 114 5.41 5.42 -3.75
CA ALA A 114 5.10 4.25 -4.55
C ALA A 114 3.90 4.47 -5.47
N THR A 115 3.98 3.89 -6.67
CA THR A 115 2.85 3.77 -7.60
C THR A 115 2.51 2.30 -7.78
N PHE A 116 1.24 1.93 -7.77
CA PHE A 116 0.82 0.54 -7.82
C PHE A 116 -0.42 0.32 -8.71
N LYS A 117 -0.64 -0.95 -9.06
CA LYS A 117 -1.90 -1.47 -9.60
C LYS A 117 -2.44 -2.49 -8.62
N ALA A 118 -3.76 -2.68 -8.62
CA ALA A 118 -4.44 -3.73 -7.89
C ALA A 118 -5.48 -4.40 -8.78
N GLU A 119 -5.55 -5.73 -8.71
CA GLU A 119 -6.49 -6.55 -9.48
C GLU A 119 -7.88 -6.57 -8.83
N HIS A 120 -7.94 -6.49 -7.50
CA HIS A 120 -9.20 -6.49 -6.76
C HIS A 120 -9.20 -5.48 -5.61
N ALA A 121 -10.37 -4.91 -5.32
CA ALA A 121 -10.55 -3.95 -4.23
C ALA A 121 -11.86 -4.20 -3.47
N LYS A 122 -11.79 -4.12 -2.13
CA LYS A 122 -12.92 -3.88 -1.23
C LYS A 122 -12.72 -2.49 -0.64
N ILE A 123 -13.45 -1.50 -1.15
CA ILE A 123 -13.34 -0.09 -0.76
C ILE A 123 -14.67 0.52 -0.28
N THR A 124 -15.71 -0.30 -0.21
CA THR A 124 -17.06 -0.02 0.25
C THR A 124 -17.57 -1.18 1.09
#